data_AF-A0AA96PDJ5-F1
#
_entry.id   AF-A0AA96PDJ5-F1
#
_cell.length_a   1.000
_cell.length_b   1.000
_cell.length_c   1.000
_cell.angle_alpha   90.00
_cell.angle_beta   90.00
_cell.angle_gamma   90.00
#
_symmetry.space_group_name_H-M   'P 1'
#
loop_
_entity.id
_entity.type
_entity.pdbx_description
1 polymer ?
#
loop_
_entity_poly.entity_id
_entity_poly.type
_entity_poly.pdbx_seq_one_letter_code
_entity_poly.pdbx_strand_id
1 'polypeptide(L)' 'MTALKSVEETAQTLGVAKATLDGWRVKGMGPQFVRLGRRVAYRPEDIEAFINGGLRKSTSQEVA' A
#
# COMPACT_ATOMS: atom_id res chain seq x y z
N MET A 1 14.64 -13.46 -2.25
CA MET A 1 14.97 -12.49 -3.32
C MET A 1 13.96 -11.36 -3.24
N THR A 2 14.27 -10.24 -2.60
CA THR A 2 13.26 -9.21 -2.29
C THR A 2 13.24 -8.16 -3.41
N ALA A 3 12.34 -8.36 -4.38
CA ALA A 3 12.08 -7.36 -5.41
C ALA A 3 11.19 -6.25 -4.82
N LEU A 4 11.69 -5.01 -4.82
CA LEU A 4 10.91 -3.85 -4.42
C LEU A 4 9.97 -3.45 -5.56
N LYS A 5 8.67 -3.40 -5.29
CA LYS A 5 7.65 -2.96 -6.24
C LYS A 5 7.58 -1.45 -6.31
N SER A 6 7.45 -0.94 -7.52
CA SER A 6 7.20 0.47 -7.77
C SER A 6 5.84 0.92 -7.22
N VAL A 7 5.63 2.21 -7.02
CA VAL A 7 4.29 2.77 -6.74
C VAL A 7 3.27 2.33 -7.81
N GLU A 8 3.71 2.28 -9.07
CA GLU A 8 2.88 1.90 -10.21
C GLU A 8 2.51 0.42 -10.19
N GLU A 9 3.44 -0.46 -9.85
CA GLU A 9 3.16 -1.90 -9.71
C GLU A 9 2.28 -2.19 -8.50
N THR A 10 2.48 -1.43 -7.42
CA THR A 10 1.65 -1.51 -6.21
C THR A 10 0.22 -1.08 -6.51
N ALA A 11 0.05 0.02 -7.24
CA ALA A 11 -1.25 0.52 -7.71
C ALA A 11 -1.97 -0.55 -8.54
N GLN A 12 -1.26 -1.18 -9.49
CA GLN A 12 -1.79 -2.28 -10.30
C GLN A 12 -2.14 -3.51 -9.46
N THR A 13 -1.29 -3.88 -8.50
CA THR A 13 -1.51 -5.05 -7.61
C THR A 13 -2.74 -4.85 -6.73
N LEU A 14 -2.94 -3.65 -6.20
CA LEU A 14 -4.09 -3.29 -5.36
C LEU A 14 -5.35 -2.92 -6.16
N GLY A 15 -5.25 -2.75 -7.48
CA GLY A 15 -6.35 -2.29 -8.33
C GLY A 15 -6.78 -0.84 -8.04
N VAL A 16 -5.90 0.00 -7.50
CA VAL A 16 -6.19 1.39 -7.15
C VAL A 16 -5.40 2.35 -8.03
N ALA A 17 -5.88 3.59 -8.18
CA ALA A 17 -5.13 4.62 -8.89
C ALA A 17 -3.90 5.06 -8.08
N LYS A 18 -2.84 5.49 -8.76
CA LYS A 18 -1.67 6.13 -8.10
C LYS A 18 -2.08 7.32 -7.23
N ALA A 19 -3.08 8.09 -7.67
CA ALA A 19 -3.61 9.21 -6.91
C ALA A 19 -4.21 8.76 -5.57
N THR A 20 -4.83 7.57 -5.52
CA THR A 20 -5.32 6.97 -4.28
C THR A 20 -4.16 6.62 -3.35
N LEU A 21 -3.08 6.04 -3.86
CA LEU A 21 -1.86 5.77 -3.08
C LEU A 21 -1.21 7.06 -2.56
N ASP A 22 -1.25 8.14 -3.34
CA ASP A 22 -0.71 9.43 -2.92
C ASP A 22 -1.58 10.05 -1.81
N GLY A 23 -2.91 9.97 -1.94
CA GLY A 23 -3.84 10.37 -0.88
C GLY A 23 -3.68 9.53 0.39
N TRP A 24 -3.41 8.23 0.26
CA TRP A 24 -3.09 7.33 1.36
C TRP A 24 -1.82 7.76 2.09
N ARG A 25 -0.75 8.11 1.36
CA ARG A 25 0.48 8.66 1.97
C ARG A 25 0.22 9.91 2.81
N VAL A 26 -0.59 10.84 2.30
CA VAL A 26 -0.92 12.08 3.04
C VAL A 26 -1.74 11.78 4.29
N LYS A 27 -2.66 10.82 4.21
CA LYS A 27 -3.51 10.41 5.32
C LYS A 27 -2.83 9.47 6.32
N GLY A 28 -1.58 9.08 6.08
CA GLY A 28 -0.90 8.06 6.88
C GLY A 28 -1.55 6.67 6.81
N MET A 29 -2.34 6.42 5.75
CA MET A 29 -2.95 5.13 5.47
C MET A 29 -2.20 4.42 4.34
N GLY A 30 -2.37 3.11 4.21
CA GLY A 30 -1.79 2.34 3.11
C GLY A 30 -0.64 1.40 3.49
N PRO A 31 -0.10 0.66 2.51
CA PRO A 31 1.00 -0.27 2.74
C PRO A 31 2.29 0.44 3.14
N GLN A 32 3.11 -0.25 3.92
CA GLN A 32 4.42 0.27 4.30
C GLN A 32 5.28 0.51 3.05
N PHE A 33 5.88 1.68 2.98
CA PHE A 33 6.71 2.07 1.85
C PHE A 33 8.16 2.30 2.28
N VAL A 34 9.07 1.95 1.40
CA VAL A 34 10.50 2.21 1.51
C VAL A 34 10.83 3.43 0.67
N ARG A 35 11.35 4.48 1.31
CA ARG A 35 11.83 5.67 0.61
C ARG A 35 13.27 5.45 0.16
N LEU A 36 13.47 5.30 -1.15
CA LEU A 36 14.77 5.20 -1.81
C LEU A 36 15.13 6.55 -2.43
N GLY A 37 15.55 7.50 -1.59
CA GLY A 37 15.89 8.85 -1.99
C GLY A 37 14.71 9.59 -2.62
N ARG A 38 14.72 9.68 -3.97
CA ARG A 38 13.68 10.34 -4.78
C ARG A 38 12.59 9.38 -5.26
N ARG A 39 12.77 8.07 -5.10
CA ARG A 39 11.78 7.04 -5.45
C ARG A 39 11.15 6.46 -4.19
N VAL A 40 9.88 6.12 -4.28
CA VAL A 40 9.17 5.36 -3.25
C VAL A 40 8.90 3.96 -3.82
N ALA A 41 9.29 2.95 -3.07
CA ALA A 41 9.05 1.56 -3.42
C ALA A 41 8.31 0.86 -2.28
N TYR A 42 7.69 -0.27 -2.58
CA TYR A 42 6.92 -1.07 -1.66
C TYR A 42 7.48 -2.47 -1.67
N ARG A 43 7.61 -3.10 -0.50
CA ARG A 43 7.92 -4.52 -0.49
C ARG A 43 6.64 -5.31 -0.78
N PRO A 44 6.70 -6.37 -1.58
CA PRO A 44 5.54 -7.22 -1.82
C PRO A 44 4.94 -7.74 -0.51
N GLU A 45 5.79 -8.08 0.47
CA GLU A 45 5.37 -8.48 1.82
C GLU A 45 4.56 -7.40 2.55
N ASP A 46 4.91 -6.11 2.43
CA ASP A 46 4.15 -5.02 3.04
C ASP A 46 2.80 -4.81 2.34
N ILE A 47 2.76 -5.00 1.02
CA ILE A 47 1.51 -4.93 0.23
C ILE A 47 0.58 -6.07 0.66
N GLU A 48 1.11 -7.29 0.76
CA GLU A 48 0.35 -8.46 1.22
C GLU A 48 -0.08 -8.29 2.68
N ALA A 49 0.77 -7.78 3.57
CA ALA A 49 0.41 -7.49 4.95
C ALA A 49 -0.69 -6.43 5.04
N PHE A 50 -0.64 -5.40 4.19
CA PHE A 50 -1.69 -4.40 4.10
C PHE A 50 -3.02 -4.97 3.58
N ILE A 51 -2.98 -5.84 2.57
CA ILE A 51 -4.17 -6.54 2.08
C ILE A 51 -4.75 -7.42 3.18
N ASN A 52 -3.90 -8.20 3.86
CA ASN A 52 -4.31 -9.09 4.95
C ASN A 52 -4.84 -8.34 6.16
N GLY A 53 -4.23 -7.22 6.53
CA GLY A 53 -4.69 -6.36 7.63
C GLY A 53 -5.91 -5.51 7.27
N GLY A 54 -6.09 -5.20 5.98
CA GLY A 54 -7.20 -4.44 5.42
C GLY A 54 -8.39 -5.28 4.99
N LEU A 55 -8.32 -6.62 5.10
CA LEU A 55 -9.44 -7.55 4.90
C LEU A 55 -10.52 -7.30 5.96
N ARG A 56 -11.31 -6.27 5.74
CA ARG A 56 -12.55 -6.04 6.49
C ARG A 56 -13.65 -6.86 5.84
N LYS A 57 -14.25 -7.76 6.62
CA LYS A 57 -15.43 -8.52 6.19
C LYS A 57 -16.69 -7.65 6.10
N SER A 58 -16.68 -6.45 6.67
CA SER A 58 -17.80 -5.51 6.63
C SER A 58 -17.33 -4.06 6.75
N THR A 59 -17.90 -3.17 5.92
CA THR A 59 -17.63 -1.72 5.87
C THR A 59 -17.87 -0.99 7.21
N SER A 60 -18.54 -1.65 8.17
CA SER A 60 -18.83 -1.11 9.50
C SER A 60 -17.78 -1.41 10.59
N GLN A 61 -16.70 -2.13 10.28
CA GLN A 61 -15.72 -2.49 11.29
C GLN A 61 -14.81 -1.28 11.61
N GLU A 62 -14.86 -0.72 12.82
CA GLU A 62 -14.02 0.40 13.25
C GLU A 62 -12.58 -0.07 13.50
N VAL A 63 -11.58 0.75 13.13
CA VAL A 63 -10.17 0.48 13.52
C VAL A 63 -10.03 0.97 14.95
N ALA A 64 -9.71 0.06 15.87
CA ALA A 64 -9.37 0.39 17.26
C ALA A 64 -8.00 1.07 17.34
#